data_AF-L0PCK3-F1
#
_entry.id   AF-L0PCK3-F1
#
_cell.length_a   1.000
_cell.length_b   1.000
_cell.length_c   1.000
_cell.angle_alpha   90.00
_cell.angle_beta   90.00
_cell.angle_gamma   90.00
#
_symmetry.space_group_name_H-M   'P 1'
#
loop_
_entity.id
_entity.type
_entity.pdbx_description
1 polymer ?
#
loop_
_entity_poly.entity_id
_entity_poly.type
_entity_poly.pdbx_seq_one_letter_code
_entity_poly.pdbx_strand_id
1 'polypeptide(L)'
;LGRSDTYATEFDLEAEEYVPGSKGRNIANTRPQGGQDIMSMMGQIMKQKRTEITDKLRKEINKVVNKYIDEGIAELVPGVLFIDEVHMLDIECFTYLNRALESTIAPIVIFASNRGMCVIRGTEDIVSPHGIPIDLLDRLLIIRTLPYTSEEIKIIIRLRAKTEELQITDAALDILTKQSTVSSLRYAIQLLAPSSIFAKVNGRQEIDVQDVEESIALFLDGKESAKVAQIQSKSFIK
;
A
#
# COMPACT_ATOMS: atom_id res chain seq x y z
N LEU A 1 -6.76 -6.71 -25.79
CA LEU A 1 -8.22 -6.60 -25.59
C LEU A 1 -8.79 -8.01 -25.64
N GLY A 2 -9.24 -8.53 -24.51
CA GLY A 2 -9.93 -9.82 -24.44
C GLY A 2 -10.92 -9.74 -23.28
N ARG A 3 -12.21 -9.92 -23.60
CA ARG A 3 -13.29 -10.02 -22.62
C ARG A 3 -13.29 -11.44 -22.05
N SER A 4 -13.56 -11.55 -20.75
CA SER A 4 -13.64 -12.82 -20.00
C SER A 4 -15.02 -13.48 -20.16
N ASP A 5 -15.05 -14.80 -20.06
CA ASP A 5 -16.10 -15.79 -20.41
C ASP A 5 -17.42 -15.74 -19.61
N THR A 6 -17.91 -14.57 -19.22
CA THR A 6 -19.22 -14.46 -18.54
C THR A 6 -20.43 -14.56 -19.47
N TYR A 7 -20.25 -14.86 -20.76
CA TYR A 7 -21.34 -15.02 -21.74
C TYR A 7 -21.15 -16.19 -22.73
N ALA A 8 -20.46 -17.27 -22.32
CA ALA A 8 -20.47 -18.51 -23.10
C ALA A 8 -21.75 -19.30 -22.78
N THR A 9 -22.79 -19.11 -23.60
CA THR A 9 -24.03 -19.88 -23.59
C THR A 9 -23.75 -21.37 -23.85
N GLU A 10 -24.43 -22.25 -23.10
CA GLU A 10 -24.27 -23.71 -22.96
C GLU A 10 -24.41 -24.59 -24.23
N PHE A 11 -24.27 -24.06 -25.44
CA PHE A 11 -24.38 -24.87 -26.67
C PHE A 11 -23.37 -24.42 -27.73
N ASP A 12 -22.12 -24.86 -27.59
CA ASP A 12 -21.26 -25.04 -28.76
C ASP A 12 -20.27 -26.19 -28.51
N LEU A 13 -20.54 -27.33 -29.15
CA LEU A 13 -19.72 -28.53 -29.17
C LEU A 13 -18.94 -28.49 -30.49
N GLU A 14 -17.88 -27.69 -30.57
CA GLU A 14 -16.71 -27.90 -31.44
C GLU A 14 -15.75 -26.70 -31.36
N ALA A 15 -14.47 -27.02 -31.10
CA ALA A 15 -13.29 -26.15 -31.15
C ALA A 15 -13.14 -25.04 -30.08
N GLU A 16 -12.29 -25.29 -29.07
CA GLU A 16 -10.98 -24.64 -28.91
C GLU A 16 -10.34 -25.08 -27.58
N GLU A 17 -9.02 -25.26 -27.61
CA GLU A 17 -8.20 -25.77 -26.51
C GLU A 17 -8.18 -24.77 -25.33
N TYR A 18 -8.90 -25.07 -24.26
CA TYR A 18 -8.91 -24.25 -23.04
C TYR A 18 -7.53 -24.26 -22.38
N VAL A 19 -6.80 -23.14 -22.49
CA VAL A 19 -5.54 -22.94 -21.75
C VAL A 19 -5.85 -22.53 -20.32
N PRO A 20 -5.48 -23.34 -19.30
CA PRO A 20 -5.66 -22.92 -17.92
C PRO A 20 -4.72 -21.76 -17.59
N GLY A 21 -5.29 -20.69 -17.04
CA GLY A 21 -4.59 -19.44 -16.72
C GLY A 21 -3.27 -19.65 -15.96
N SER A 22 -2.22 -18.96 -16.42
CA SER A 22 -0.86 -19.10 -15.92
C SER A 22 -0.75 -18.68 -14.44
N LYS A 23 -0.57 -19.65 -13.54
CA LYS A 23 -0.20 -19.38 -12.15
C LYS A 23 1.23 -18.84 -12.10
N GLY A 24 1.38 -17.58 -11.73
CA GLY A 24 2.65 -16.87 -11.61
C GLY A 24 3.66 -17.61 -10.73
N ARG A 25 4.82 -17.95 -11.30
CA ARG A 25 5.95 -18.55 -10.60
C ARG A 25 6.95 -17.46 -10.23
N ASN A 26 6.97 -17.07 -8.96
CA ASN A 26 8.18 -16.52 -8.32
C ASN A 26 8.37 -17.08 -6.88
N ILE A 27 7.89 -18.30 -6.64
CA ILE A 27 8.11 -19.08 -5.39
C ILE A 27 8.56 -20.52 -5.74
N ALA A 28 8.92 -20.80 -7.00
CA ALA A 28 9.14 -22.18 -7.46
C ALA A 28 10.49 -22.77 -7.01
N ASN A 29 11.53 -21.95 -6.81
CA ASN A 29 12.89 -22.47 -6.55
C ASN A 29 13.28 -22.53 -5.07
N THR A 30 12.40 -22.12 -4.15
CA THR A 30 12.61 -22.22 -2.70
C THR A 30 11.72 -23.26 -2.03
N ARG A 31 10.88 -23.96 -2.79
CA ARG A 31 9.99 -25.02 -2.31
C ARG A 31 10.07 -26.23 -3.24
N PRO A 32 10.48 -27.43 -2.77
CA PRO A 32 10.13 -28.65 -3.48
C PRO A 32 8.61 -28.84 -3.38
N GLN A 33 7.87 -28.37 -4.38
CA GLN A 33 6.39 -28.44 -4.42
C GLN A 33 5.88 -29.80 -4.93
N GLY A 34 6.56 -30.91 -4.63
CA GLY A 34 6.27 -32.20 -5.27
C GLY A 34 6.66 -33.43 -4.46
N GLY A 35 6.31 -33.49 -3.18
CA GLY A 35 6.42 -34.73 -2.38
C GLY A 35 5.05 -35.15 -1.84
N GLN A 36 4.54 -36.31 -2.27
CA GLN A 36 3.32 -36.98 -1.80
C GLN A 36 3.46 -37.53 -0.36
N ASP A 37 4.18 -36.85 0.54
CA ASP A 37 4.32 -37.27 1.93
C ASP A 37 3.46 -36.40 2.84
N ILE A 38 2.68 -37.04 3.72
CA ILE A 38 1.82 -36.41 4.74
C ILE A 38 2.62 -35.41 5.60
N MET A 39 3.92 -35.62 5.74
CA MET A 39 4.86 -34.75 6.43
C MET A 39 5.12 -33.41 5.71
N SER A 40 5.04 -33.36 4.38
CA SER A 40 5.17 -32.14 3.57
C SER A 40 3.91 -31.25 3.68
N MET A 41 2.73 -31.86 3.80
CA MET A 41 1.46 -31.17 4.05
C MET A 41 1.39 -30.59 5.47
N MET A 42 1.83 -31.33 6.49
CA MET A 42 1.90 -30.82 7.86
C MET A 42 2.96 -29.72 8.03
N GLY A 43 4.07 -29.79 7.30
CA GLY A 43 5.10 -28.76 7.29
C GLY A 43 4.62 -27.39 6.77
N GLN A 44 3.70 -27.39 5.79
CA GLN A 44 3.09 -26.17 5.25
C GLN A 44 2.13 -25.49 6.23
N ILE A 45 1.50 -26.26 7.13
CA ILE A 45 0.53 -25.76 8.12
C ILE A 45 1.25 -25.29 9.40
N MET A 46 2.34 -25.94 9.82
CA MET A 46 2.98 -25.65 11.12
C MET A 46 4.20 -24.72 11.09
N LYS A 47 4.81 -24.41 9.93
CA LYS A 47 5.91 -23.43 9.87
C LYS A 47 5.80 -22.50 8.65
N GLN A 48 5.13 -21.37 8.83
CA GLN A 48 5.42 -20.18 8.05
C GLN A 48 6.70 -19.48 8.57
N LYS A 49 7.81 -20.21 8.74
CA LYS A 49 9.13 -19.56 8.87
C LYS A 49 9.59 -19.26 7.45
N ARG A 50 9.66 -17.98 7.09
CA ARG A 50 10.37 -17.56 5.87
C ARG A 50 11.80 -18.03 6.03
N THR A 51 12.21 -19.02 5.25
CA THR A 51 13.61 -19.41 5.16
C THR A 51 14.35 -18.27 4.49
N GLU A 52 15.39 -17.78 5.15
CA GLU A 52 16.25 -16.76 4.56
C GLU A 52 16.87 -17.29 3.27
N ILE A 53 16.80 -16.49 2.20
CA ILE A 53 17.42 -16.84 0.94
C ILE A 53 18.93 -16.66 1.12
N THR A 54 19.66 -17.77 1.09
CA THR A 54 21.12 -17.73 1.24
C THR A 54 21.77 -16.99 0.08
N ASP A 55 22.89 -16.32 0.36
CA ASP A 55 23.65 -15.61 -0.68
C ASP A 55 24.18 -16.54 -1.77
N LYS A 56 24.41 -17.83 -1.47
CA LYS A 56 24.77 -18.83 -2.48
C LYS A 56 23.66 -18.97 -3.52
N LEU A 57 22.42 -19.13 -3.08
CA LEU A 57 21.27 -19.24 -3.99
C LEU A 57 21.07 -17.96 -4.80
N ARG A 58 21.24 -16.77 -4.18
CA ARG A 58 21.19 -15.48 -4.90
C ARG A 58 22.25 -15.41 -6.00
N LYS A 59 23.49 -15.81 -5.70
CA LYS A 59 24.59 -15.83 -6.68
C LYS A 59 24.31 -16.77 -7.85
N GLU A 60 23.77 -17.96 -7.58
CA GLU A 60 23.42 -18.90 -8.65
C GLU A 60 22.31 -18.35 -9.55
N ILE A 61 21.26 -17.77 -8.96
CA ILE A 61 20.17 -17.13 -9.71
C ILE A 61 20.72 -15.98 -10.54
N ASN A 62 21.53 -15.09 -9.96
CA ASN A 62 22.13 -13.96 -10.68
C ASN A 62 23.00 -14.43 -11.87
N LYS A 63 23.72 -15.54 -11.73
CA LYS A 63 24.51 -16.12 -12.83
C LYS A 63 23.64 -16.58 -13.99
N VAL A 64 22.51 -17.22 -13.69
CA VAL A 64 21.56 -17.68 -14.72
C VAL A 64 20.86 -16.49 -15.39
N VAL A 65 20.43 -15.51 -14.60
CA VAL A 65 19.80 -14.28 -15.12
C VAL A 65 20.75 -13.52 -16.03
N ASN A 66 22.00 -13.30 -15.60
CA ASN A 66 23.01 -12.63 -16.43
C ASN A 66 23.29 -13.40 -17.71
N LYS A 67 23.37 -14.73 -17.66
CA LYS A 67 23.53 -15.55 -18.87
C LYS A 67 22.39 -15.33 -19.87
N TYR A 68 21.14 -15.26 -19.41
CA TYR A 68 20.01 -15.00 -20.29
C TYR A 68 19.99 -13.58 -20.86
N ILE A 69 20.53 -12.61 -20.13
CA ILE A 69 20.72 -11.25 -20.63
C ILE A 69 21.80 -11.23 -21.72
N ASP A 70 22.94 -11.88 -21.47
CA ASP A 70 24.06 -11.95 -22.41
C ASP A 70 23.70 -12.71 -23.70
N GLU A 71 22.86 -13.74 -23.60
CA GLU A 71 22.34 -14.52 -24.74
C GLU A 71 21.19 -13.79 -25.48
N GLY A 72 20.74 -12.62 -25.00
CA GLY A 72 19.64 -11.86 -25.60
C GLY A 72 18.26 -12.50 -25.43
N ILE A 73 18.12 -13.47 -24.52
CA ILE A 73 16.86 -14.18 -24.22
C ILE A 73 15.98 -13.33 -23.30
N ALA A 74 16.59 -12.53 -22.43
CA ALA A 74 15.89 -11.71 -21.44
C ALA A 74 16.46 -10.28 -21.40
N GLU A 75 15.59 -9.31 -21.13
CA GLU A 75 15.97 -7.94 -20.84
C GLU A 75 15.69 -7.63 -19.36
N LEU A 76 16.62 -6.93 -18.71
CA LEU A 76 16.45 -6.52 -17.34
C LEU A 76 15.76 -5.15 -17.27
N VAL A 77 14.53 -5.14 -16.76
CA VAL A 77 13.77 -3.91 -16.56
C VAL A 77 13.78 -3.53 -15.07
N PRO A 78 14.46 -2.43 -14.67
CA PRO A 78 14.45 -1.97 -13.29
C PRO A 78 13.06 -1.45 -12.89
N GLY A 79 12.58 -1.89 -11.73
CA GLY A 79 11.29 -1.46 -11.19
C GLY A 79 11.38 -0.20 -10.33
N VAL A 80 10.30 0.05 -9.59
CA VAL A 80 10.23 1.10 -8.57
C VAL A 80 10.02 0.46 -7.19
N LEU A 81 10.88 0.80 -6.23
CA LEU A 81 10.70 0.44 -4.82
C LEU A 81 10.22 1.68 -4.06
N PHE A 82 8.95 1.68 -3.67
CA PHE A 82 8.38 2.73 -2.83
C PHE A 82 8.42 2.32 -1.36
N ILE A 83 9.05 3.14 -0.52
CA ILE A 83 9.09 2.96 0.93
C ILE A 83 8.41 4.16 1.58
N ASP A 84 7.22 3.92 2.11
CA ASP A 84 6.50 4.92 2.91
C ASP A 84 7.03 4.97 4.34
N GLU A 85 6.85 6.12 5.00
CA GLU A 85 7.26 6.35 6.38
C GLU A 85 8.74 5.98 6.63
N VAL A 86 9.65 6.41 5.74
CA VAL A 86 11.07 6.00 5.73
C VAL A 86 11.81 6.25 7.04
N HIS A 87 11.38 7.22 7.86
CA HIS A 87 11.92 7.50 9.19
C HIS A 87 11.71 6.35 10.21
N MET A 88 10.97 5.31 9.83
CA MET A 88 10.82 4.08 10.60
C MET A 88 11.99 3.10 10.39
N LEU A 89 12.80 3.30 9.35
CA LEU A 89 14.02 2.53 9.11
C LEU A 89 15.13 2.94 10.08
N ASP A 90 15.94 1.96 10.47
CA ASP A 90 17.13 2.17 11.28
C ASP A 90 18.38 2.37 10.42
N ILE A 91 19.48 2.75 11.08
CA ILE A 91 20.77 2.98 10.43
C ILE A 91 21.32 1.73 9.70
N GLU A 92 21.01 0.52 10.16
CA GLU A 92 21.42 -0.73 9.50
C GLU A 92 20.68 -0.91 8.17
N CYS A 93 19.38 -0.62 8.15
CA CYS A 93 18.56 -0.62 6.93
C CYS A 93 19.07 0.40 5.92
N PHE A 94 19.42 1.62 6.36
CA PHE A 94 20.00 2.64 5.47
C PHE A 94 21.37 2.24 4.94
N THR A 95 22.20 1.61 5.76
CA THR A 95 23.51 1.07 5.32
C THR A 95 23.32 0.00 4.25
N TYR A 96 22.35 -0.90 4.42
CA TYR A 96 22.00 -1.90 3.41
C TYR A 96 21.48 -1.25 2.12
N LEU A 97 20.57 -0.28 2.23
CA LEU A 97 20.00 0.44 1.08
C LEU A 97 21.07 1.21 0.30
N ASN A 98 21.99 1.89 1.00
CA ASN A 98 23.12 2.57 0.37
C ASN A 98 23.94 1.62 -0.51
N ARG A 99 24.30 0.44 0.01
CA ARG A 99 25.01 -0.59 -0.74
C ARG A 99 24.17 -1.16 -1.88
N ALA A 100 22.87 -1.35 -1.68
CA ALA A 100 21.98 -1.86 -2.72
C ALA A 100 21.81 -0.87 -3.88
N LEU A 101 21.78 0.43 -3.58
CA LEU A 101 21.68 1.53 -4.54
C LEU A 101 22.96 1.76 -5.36
N GLU A 102 24.11 1.25 -4.92
CA GLU A 102 25.35 1.26 -5.69
C GLU A 102 25.35 0.20 -6.82
N SER A 103 24.45 -0.77 -6.76
CA SER A 103 24.31 -1.78 -7.80
C SER A 103 23.80 -1.16 -9.09
N THR A 104 24.39 -1.51 -10.23
CA THR A 104 23.97 -1.04 -11.57
C THR A 104 22.56 -1.48 -11.95
N ILE A 105 22.05 -2.53 -11.29
CA ILE A 105 20.72 -3.10 -11.50
C ILE A 105 19.71 -2.66 -10.44
N ALA A 106 20.04 -1.65 -9.64
CA ALA A 106 19.15 -1.16 -8.60
C ALA A 106 17.86 -0.56 -9.20
N PRO A 107 16.68 -0.86 -8.65
CA PRO A 107 15.45 -0.17 -9.02
C PRO A 107 15.50 1.29 -8.59
N ILE A 108 14.62 2.12 -9.16
CA ILE A 108 14.40 3.47 -8.65
C ILE A 108 13.78 3.36 -7.26
N VAL A 109 14.41 3.95 -6.26
CA VAL A 109 13.90 3.96 -4.89
C VAL A 109 13.24 5.31 -4.60
N ILE A 110 11.98 5.27 -4.19
CA ILE A 110 11.20 6.45 -3.80
C ILE A 110 10.92 6.37 -2.31
N PHE A 111 11.44 7.33 -1.56
CA PHE A 111 11.17 7.47 -0.13
C PHE A 111 10.06 8.50 0.11
N ALA A 112 9.14 8.18 1.01
CA ALA A 112 8.18 9.14 1.53
C ALA A 112 8.37 9.31 3.05
N SER A 113 8.30 10.56 3.50
CA SER A 113 8.34 10.91 4.92
C SER A 113 7.38 12.06 5.19
N ASN A 114 6.63 11.96 6.28
CA ASN A 114 5.77 13.01 6.80
C ASN A 114 6.42 13.76 7.98
N ARG A 115 7.69 13.44 8.33
CA ARG A 115 8.43 14.06 9.44
C ARG A 115 9.42 15.10 8.94
N GLY A 116 9.51 16.23 9.64
CA GLY A 116 10.48 17.29 9.37
C GLY A 116 11.87 16.92 9.89
N MET A 117 12.11 17.04 11.19
CA MET A 117 13.33 16.60 11.87
C MET A 117 12.98 15.43 12.80
N CYS A 118 13.74 14.34 12.76
CA CYS A 118 13.60 13.27 13.73
C CYS A 118 14.91 12.50 13.92
N VAL A 119 15.00 11.77 15.04
CA VAL A 119 16.13 10.91 15.37
C VAL A 119 16.19 9.74 14.39
N ILE A 120 17.37 9.45 13.86
CA ILE A 120 17.63 8.25 13.05
C ILE A 120 17.54 7.04 14.00
N ARG A 121 16.64 6.10 13.71
CA ARG A 121 16.47 4.91 14.56
C ARG A 121 17.76 4.08 14.59
N GLY A 122 18.08 3.53 15.75
CA GLY A 122 19.34 2.81 15.98
C GLY A 122 20.53 3.72 16.31
N THR A 123 20.34 5.04 16.35
CA THR A 123 21.32 5.99 16.90
C THR A 123 20.80 6.54 18.22
N GLU A 124 21.69 6.96 19.12
CA GLU A 124 21.28 7.46 20.44
C GLU A 124 20.63 8.84 20.33
N ASP A 125 21.24 9.79 19.60
CA ASP A 125 20.76 11.19 19.55
C ASP A 125 20.96 11.89 18.19
N ILE A 126 21.17 11.15 17.09
CA ILE A 126 21.42 11.80 15.79
C ILE A 126 20.09 12.22 15.17
N VAL A 127 19.80 13.52 15.22
CA VAL A 127 18.64 14.13 14.56
C VAL A 127 19.01 14.56 13.15
N SER A 128 18.22 14.14 12.17
CA SER A 128 18.43 14.46 10.75
C SER A 128 17.10 14.82 10.06
N PRO A 129 17.11 15.63 8.98
CA PRO A 129 15.92 15.86 8.18
C PRO A 129 15.33 14.53 7.69
N HIS A 130 14.02 14.40 7.87
CA HIS A 130 13.23 13.22 7.51
C HIS A 130 13.65 11.91 8.18
N GLY A 131 14.59 11.94 9.15
CA GLY A 131 15.13 10.74 9.79
C GLY A 131 16.07 9.93 8.88
N ILE A 132 16.60 10.55 7.84
CA ILE A 132 17.49 9.91 6.86
C ILE A 132 18.94 10.33 7.15
N PRO A 133 19.91 9.40 7.14
CA PRO A 133 21.33 9.74 7.24
C PRO A 133 21.78 10.77 6.18
N ILE A 134 22.64 11.71 6.57
CA ILE A 134 23.05 12.85 5.72
C ILE A 134 23.73 12.36 4.42
N ASP A 135 24.51 11.30 4.50
CA ASP A 135 25.19 10.65 3.37
C ASP A 135 24.22 10.12 2.30
N LEU A 136 23.07 9.58 2.72
CA LEU A 136 22.02 9.18 1.79
C LEU A 136 21.24 10.40 1.31
N LEU A 137 20.96 11.36 2.20
CA LEU A 137 20.19 12.57 1.89
C LEU A 137 20.83 13.39 0.77
N ASP A 138 22.16 13.53 0.75
CA ASP A 138 22.90 14.23 -0.30
C ASP A 138 22.74 13.59 -1.69
N ARG A 139 22.33 12.31 -1.75
CA ARG A 139 22.09 11.56 -2.98
C ARG A 139 20.63 11.60 -3.44
N LEU A 140 19.72 12.16 -2.64
CA LEU A 140 18.29 12.17 -2.92
C LEU A 140 17.84 13.42 -3.68
N LEU A 141 17.00 13.22 -4.69
CA LEU A 141 16.19 14.29 -5.25
C LEU A 141 14.97 14.52 -4.35
N ILE A 142 14.97 15.62 -3.60
CA ILE A 142 13.88 15.95 -2.66
C ILE A 142 12.74 16.67 -3.41
N ILE A 143 11.57 16.03 -3.47
CA ILE A 143 10.34 16.61 -4.02
C ILE A 143 9.40 16.95 -2.87
N ARG A 144 9.06 18.23 -2.72
CA ARG A 144 8.17 18.71 -1.66
C ARG A 144 6.72 18.67 -2.13
N THR A 145 5.87 17.94 -1.41
CA THR A 145 4.40 17.98 -1.60
C THR A 145 3.79 19.08 -0.75
N LEU A 146 2.86 19.84 -1.33
CA LEU A 146 2.11 20.88 -0.62
C LEU A 146 0.71 20.36 -0.23
N PRO A 147 0.10 20.89 0.85
CA PRO A 147 -1.29 20.61 1.15
C PRO A 147 -2.21 21.06 0.02
N TYR A 148 -3.27 20.30 -0.22
CA TYR A 148 -4.33 20.66 -1.18
C TYR A 148 -5.17 21.82 -0.66
N THR A 149 -5.68 22.62 -1.59
CA THR A 149 -6.74 23.61 -1.35
C THR A 149 -8.10 22.92 -1.21
N SER A 150 -9.09 23.60 -0.60
CA SER A 150 -10.44 23.05 -0.44
C SER A 150 -11.09 22.67 -1.78
N GLU A 151 -10.84 23.43 -2.84
CA GLU A 151 -11.35 23.15 -4.19
C GLU A 151 -10.74 21.86 -4.76
N GLU A 152 -9.43 21.67 -4.62
CA GLU A 152 -8.75 20.44 -5.04
C GLU A 152 -9.25 19.24 -4.25
N ILE A 153 -9.47 19.39 -2.94
CA ILE A 153 -10.00 18.32 -2.10
C ILE A 153 -11.41 17.92 -2.56
N LYS A 154 -12.29 18.88 -2.83
CA LYS A 154 -13.65 18.61 -3.34
C LYS A 154 -13.60 17.82 -4.65
N ILE A 155 -12.69 18.17 -5.57
CA ILE A 155 -12.46 17.44 -6.82
C ILE A 155 -11.98 16.00 -6.54
N ILE A 156 -11.01 15.82 -5.64
CA ILE A 156 -10.47 14.50 -5.29
C ILE A 156 -11.57 13.60 -4.71
N ILE A 157 -12.36 14.11 -3.76
CA ILE A 157 -13.46 13.36 -3.13
C ILE A 157 -14.52 12.99 -4.18
N ARG A 158 -14.87 13.92 -5.08
CA ARG A 158 -15.82 13.65 -6.17
C ARG A 158 -15.30 12.58 -7.13
N LEU A 159 -14.02 12.62 -7.51
CA LEU A 159 -13.38 11.59 -8.34
C LEU A 159 -13.38 10.23 -7.63
N ARG A 160 -13.14 10.23 -6.32
CA ARG A 160 -13.15 9.00 -5.52
C ARG A 160 -14.55 8.40 -5.44
N ALA A 161 -15.58 9.20 -5.15
CA ALA A 161 -16.97 8.77 -5.16
C ALA A 161 -17.36 8.19 -6.51
N LYS A 162 -16.98 8.84 -7.61
CA LYS A 162 -17.22 8.32 -8.98
C LYS A 162 -16.51 6.99 -9.24
N THR A 163 -15.29 6.81 -8.74
CA THR A 163 -14.52 5.56 -8.90
C THR A 163 -15.13 4.40 -8.12
N GLU A 164 -15.77 4.69 -6.99
CA GLU A 164 -16.50 3.74 -6.16
C GLU A 164 -17.97 3.58 -6.57
N GLU A 165 -18.39 4.21 -7.68
CA GLU A 165 -19.76 4.20 -8.20
C GLU A 165 -20.81 4.71 -7.19
N LEU A 166 -20.41 5.66 -6.35
CA LEU A 166 -21.27 6.29 -5.33
C LEU A 166 -21.87 7.59 -5.86
N GLN A 167 -23.19 7.74 -5.72
CA GLN A 167 -23.87 9.01 -5.94
C GLN A 167 -23.87 9.82 -4.65
N ILE A 168 -23.50 11.10 -4.75
CA ILE A 168 -23.36 12.00 -3.59
C ILE A 168 -23.85 13.39 -3.97
N THR A 169 -24.62 14.01 -3.08
CA THR A 169 -25.09 15.38 -3.27
C THR A 169 -23.95 16.38 -3.15
N ASP A 170 -24.04 17.51 -3.84
CA ASP A 170 -23.01 18.57 -3.73
C ASP A 170 -22.90 19.14 -2.31
N ALA A 171 -24.01 19.16 -1.56
CA ALA A 171 -24.02 19.57 -0.15
C ALA A 171 -23.26 18.60 0.75
N ALA A 172 -23.41 17.28 0.54
CA ALA A 172 -22.65 16.26 1.26
C ALA A 172 -21.14 16.34 0.93
N LEU A 173 -20.79 16.60 -0.33
CA LEU A 173 -19.40 16.85 -0.75
C LEU A 173 -18.78 18.06 -0.03
N ASP A 174 -19.54 19.14 0.17
CA ASP A 174 -19.04 20.32 0.88
C ASP A 174 -18.75 20.03 2.36
N ILE A 175 -19.56 19.20 3.00
CA ILE A 175 -19.33 18.76 4.39
C ILE A 175 -18.10 17.88 4.49
N LEU A 176 -17.95 16.88 3.61
CA LEU A 176 -16.76 16.03 3.56
C LEU A 176 -15.49 16.86 3.29
N THR A 177 -15.58 17.86 2.42
CA THR A 177 -14.48 18.79 2.13
C THR A 177 -14.09 19.58 3.38
N LYS A 178 -15.06 20.17 4.10
CA LYS A 178 -14.81 20.85 5.38
C LYS A 178 -14.21 19.91 6.42
N GLN A 179 -14.71 18.68 6.51
CA GLN A 179 -14.19 17.68 7.44
C GLN A 179 -12.73 17.31 7.13
N SER A 180 -12.38 17.20 5.84
CA SER A 180 -11.02 16.88 5.41
C SER A 180 -9.98 17.94 5.83
N THR A 181 -10.36 19.22 5.86
CA THR A 181 -9.50 20.32 6.31
C THR A 181 -9.24 20.30 7.81
N VAL A 182 -10.18 19.80 8.62
CA VAL A 182 -10.02 19.67 10.07
C VAL A 182 -9.21 18.42 10.42
N SER A 183 -9.50 17.31 9.74
CA SER A 183 -8.97 15.98 10.02
C SER A 183 -7.84 15.62 9.04
N SER A 184 -8.16 14.88 7.97
CA SER A 184 -7.31 14.57 6.83
C SER A 184 -8.17 14.16 5.62
N LEU A 185 -7.60 14.29 4.42
CA LEU A 185 -8.22 13.78 3.18
C LEU A 185 -8.50 12.26 3.25
N ARG A 186 -7.59 11.49 3.86
CA ARG A 186 -7.74 10.04 4.02
C ARG A 186 -9.00 9.69 4.83
N TYR A 187 -9.22 10.41 5.93
CA TYR A 187 -10.41 10.21 6.76
C TYR A 187 -11.69 10.58 6.00
N ALA A 188 -11.74 11.73 5.32
CA ALA A 188 -12.90 12.14 4.55
C ALA A 188 -13.27 11.14 3.43
N ILE A 189 -12.27 10.57 2.75
CA ILE A 189 -12.48 9.49 1.76
C ILE A 189 -13.04 8.22 2.41
N GLN A 190 -12.53 7.84 3.59
CA GLN A 190 -13.00 6.65 4.30
C GLN A 190 -14.46 6.76 4.75
N LEU A 191 -15.00 7.97 4.93
CA LEU A 191 -16.40 8.19 5.28
C LEU A 191 -17.38 7.90 4.12
N LEU A 192 -16.93 7.89 2.87
CA LEU A 192 -17.80 7.62 1.71
C LEU A 192 -18.49 6.24 1.81
N ALA A 193 -17.74 5.22 2.21
CA ALA A 193 -18.26 3.86 2.34
C ALA A 193 -19.37 3.72 3.41
N PRO A 194 -19.16 4.13 4.68
CA PRO A 194 -20.23 4.11 5.68
C PRO A 194 -21.40 5.04 5.32
N SER A 195 -21.16 6.23 4.75
CA SER A 195 -22.25 7.11 4.30
C SER A 195 -23.10 6.48 3.20
N SER A 196 -22.50 5.71 2.28
CA SER A 196 -23.25 4.92 1.29
C SER A 196 -24.10 3.83 1.94
N ILE A 197 -23.59 3.18 2.98
CA ILE A 197 -24.35 2.15 3.70
C ILE A 197 -25.54 2.79 4.41
N PHE A 198 -25.37 3.94 5.09
CA PHE A 198 -26.48 4.64 5.74
C PHE A 198 -27.54 5.09 4.74
N ALA A 199 -27.13 5.67 3.61
CA ALA A 199 -28.06 6.04 2.54
C ALA A 199 -28.90 4.82 2.10
N LYS A 200 -28.25 3.68 1.85
CA LYS A 200 -28.92 2.42 1.45
C LYS A 200 -29.86 1.88 2.52
N VAL A 201 -29.46 1.92 3.80
CA VAL A 201 -30.30 1.49 4.93
C VAL A 201 -31.54 2.37 5.04
N ASN A 202 -31.38 3.67 4.77
CA ASN A 202 -32.47 4.65 4.71
C ASN A 202 -33.28 4.60 3.40
N GLY A 203 -33.03 3.61 2.53
CA GLY A 203 -33.74 3.42 1.25
C GLY A 203 -33.35 4.41 0.14
N ARG A 204 -32.28 5.19 0.33
CA ARG A 204 -31.73 6.13 -0.66
C ARG A 204 -30.56 5.50 -1.42
N GLN A 205 -30.38 5.89 -2.68
CA GLN A 205 -29.19 5.52 -3.47
C GLN A 205 -28.12 6.61 -3.49
N GLU A 206 -28.52 7.85 -3.23
CA GLU A 206 -27.65 9.02 -3.18
C GLU A 206 -27.30 9.37 -1.73
N ILE A 207 -26.02 9.60 -1.47
CA ILE A 207 -25.51 10.03 -0.18
C ILE A 207 -25.86 11.50 0.04
N ASP A 208 -26.55 11.77 1.14
CA ASP A 208 -26.92 13.13 1.52
C ASP A 208 -26.20 13.58 2.81
N VAL A 209 -26.37 14.84 3.17
CA VAL A 209 -25.74 15.50 4.33
C VAL A 209 -25.90 14.69 5.62
N GLN A 210 -27.10 14.19 5.87
CA GLN A 210 -27.43 13.45 7.09
C GLN A 210 -26.61 12.16 7.24
N ASP A 211 -26.39 11.45 6.12
CA ASP A 211 -25.64 10.19 6.14
C ASP A 211 -24.15 10.45 6.45
N VAL A 212 -23.62 11.57 5.98
CA VAL A 212 -22.25 12.01 6.26
C VAL A 212 -22.10 12.45 7.72
N GLU A 213 -23.04 13.25 8.23
CA GLU A 213 -23.01 13.71 9.63
C GLU A 213 -23.10 12.53 10.60
N GLU A 214 -23.97 11.56 10.33
CA GLU A 214 -24.06 10.32 11.11
C GLU A 214 -22.77 9.50 11.04
N SER A 215 -22.15 9.43 9.86
CA SER A 215 -20.84 8.76 9.68
C SER A 215 -19.74 9.44 10.50
N ILE A 216 -19.70 10.78 10.53
CA ILE A 216 -18.72 11.53 11.32
C ILE A 216 -18.92 11.27 12.82
N ALA A 217 -20.17 11.19 13.29
CA ALA A 217 -20.48 10.95 14.69
C ALA A 217 -20.07 9.54 15.15
N LEU A 218 -20.21 8.53 14.29
CA LEU A 218 -19.92 7.13 14.63
C LEU A 218 -18.45 6.75 14.44
N PHE A 219 -17.81 7.26 13.39
CA PHE A 219 -16.44 6.91 13.04
C PHE A 219 -15.50 8.04 13.36
N LEU A 220 -14.93 8.05 14.56
CA LEU A 220 -14.01 9.10 15.00
C LEU A 220 -12.69 9.09 14.21
N ASP A 221 -12.16 10.28 13.94
CA ASP A 221 -10.79 10.40 13.42
C ASP A 221 -9.75 10.11 14.51
N GLY A 222 -8.49 9.93 14.11
CA GLY A 222 -7.41 9.60 15.05
C GLY A 222 -7.14 10.67 16.12
N LYS A 223 -7.39 11.96 15.83
CA LYS A 223 -7.18 13.06 16.78
C LYS A 223 -8.31 13.09 17.81
N GLU A 224 -9.56 12.99 17.38
CA GLU A 224 -10.73 12.94 18.24
C GLU A 224 -10.75 11.68 19.11
N SER A 225 -10.42 10.52 18.52
CA SER A 225 -10.27 9.27 19.27
C SER A 225 -9.24 9.39 20.40
N ALA A 226 -8.08 10.00 20.13
CA ALA A 226 -7.05 10.23 21.15
C ALA A 226 -7.53 11.18 22.26
N LYS A 227 -8.27 12.25 21.93
CA LYS A 227 -8.85 13.16 22.93
C LYS A 227 -9.84 12.45 23.84
N VAL A 228 -10.76 11.66 23.26
CA VAL A 228 -11.75 10.90 24.04
C VAL A 228 -11.05 9.93 25.01
N ALA A 229 -10.03 9.22 24.54
CA ALA A 229 -9.25 8.30 25.36
C ALA A 229 -8.54 9.01 26.53
N GLN A 230 -7.96 10.20 26.28
CA GLN A 230 -7.31 10.99 27.34
C GLN A 230 -8.29 11.51 28.39
N ILE A 231 -9.49 11.94 27.99
CA ILE A 231 -10.53 12.41 28.92
C ILE A 231 -10.99 11.26 29.82
N GLN A 232 -11.26 10.09 29.23
CA GLN A 232 -11.67 8.91 29.99
C GLN A 232 -10.57 8.44 30.95
N SER A 233 -9.30 8.43 30.52
CA SER A 233 -8.17 8.06 31.39
C SER A 233 -8.06 8.94 32.64
N LYS A 234 -8.40 10.23 32.55
CA LYS A 234 -8.41 11.14 33.71
C LYS A 234 -9.55 10.83 34.69
N SER A 235 -10.65 10.25 34.23
CA SER A 235 -11.76 9.82 35.10
C SER A 235 -11.48 8.52 35.86
N PHE A 236 -10.50 7.72 35.44
CA PHE A 236 -10.10 6.47 36.12
C PHE A 236 -8.98 6.63 37.15
N ILE A 237 -8.34 7.81 37.25
CA ILE A 237 -7.42 8.11 38.34
C ILE A 237 -8.27 8.60 39.53
N LYS A 238 -8.69 7.65 40.38
CA LYS A 238 -9.20 7.90 41.73
C LYS A 238 -8.16 7.45 42.75
#